data_AF-A0A350LUB3-F1
#
_entry.id   AF-A0A350LUB3-F1
#
_cell.length_a   1.000
_cell.length_b   1.000
_cell.length_c   1.000
_cell.angle_alpha   90.00
_cell.angle_beta   90.00
_cell.angle_gamma   90.00
#
_symmetry.space_group_name_H-M   'P 1'
#
loop_
_entity.id
_entity.type
_entity.pdbx_description
1 polymer ?
#
loop_
_entity_poly.entity_id
_entity_poly.type
_entity_poly.pdbx_seq_one_letter_code
_entity_poly.pdbx_strand_id
1 'polypeptide(L)'
;MNKRLLQSAKRELHAILASRPTLVAILAAGTVAGLAGPFGTVDILPLLPRLAYWLAVCALTYVTGAVLVNLVLARLTARGWPRLAAALAAAVPAGLVIAALVSLVNLAVFPPP
;
A
#
# COMPACT_ATOMS: atom_id res chain seq x y z
N MET A 1 17.47 19.20 19.11
CA MET A 1 16.47 18.29 18.50
C MET A 1 15.77 17.50 19.59
N ASN A 2 14.45 17.63 19.74
CA ASN A 2 13.70 17.17 20.92
C ASN A 2 13.45 15.65 20.88
N LYS A 3 14.08 14.88 21.78
CA LYS A 3 13.98 13.39 21.82
C LYS A 3 12.53 12.88 21.92
N ARG A 4 11.63 13.67 22.51
CA ARG A 4 10.18 13.40 22.60
C ARG A 4 9.48 13.41 21.24
N LEU A 5 9.84 14.33 20.34
CA LEU A 5 9.26 14.40 18.98
C LEU A 5 9.68 13.19 18.14
N LEU A 6 10.95 12.78 18.24
CA LEU A 6 11.46 11.57 17.59
C LEU A 6 10.79 10.29 18.11
N GLN A 7 10.57 10.19 19.42
CA GLN A 7 9.86 9.05 20.00
C GLN A 7 8.38 9.00 19.55
N SER A 8 7.73 10.16 19.39
CA SER A 8 6.35 10.24 18.89
C SER A 8 6.25 9.83 17.42
N ALA A 9 7.09 10.41 16.55
CA ALA A 9 7.11 10.10 15.13
C ALA A 9 7.41 8.61 14.87
N LYS A 10 8.35 8.01 15.63
CA LYS A 10 8.64 6.58 15.55
C LYS A 10 7.43 5.72 15.93
N ARG A 11 6.74 6.05 17.03
CA ARG A 11 5.59 5.28 17.51
C ARG A 11 4.41 5.35 16.56
N GLU A 12 4.18 6.52 15.97
CA GLU A 12 3.10 6.76 15.01
C GLU A 12 3.36 6.04 13.68
N LEU A 13 4.61 6.08 13.19
CA LEU A 13 5.04 5.30 12.03
C LEU A 13 4.93 3.79 12.28
N HIS A 14 5.29 3.32 13.48
CA HIS A 14 5.17 1.91 13.86
C HIS A 14 3.72 1.45 14.00
N ALA A 15 2.83 2.33 14.51
CA ALA A 15 1.40 2.05 14.58
C ALA A 15 0.76 1.93 13.19
N ILE A 16 1.24 2.70 12.21
CA ILE A 16 0.76 2.65 10.82
C ILE A 16 1.35 1.46 10.06
N LEU A 17 2.66 1.20 10.20
CA LEU A 17 3.38 0.22 9.38
C LEU A 17 3.45 -1.20 9.97
N ALA A 18 3.22 -1.37 11.28
CA ALA A 18 3.50 -2.64 11.96
C ALA A 18 2.41 -3.04 12.98
N SER A 19 1.19 -2.52 12.84
CA SER A 19 0.07 -3.04 13.63
C SER A 19 -0.15 -4.52 13.28
N ARG A 20 -0.27 -5.40 14.27
CA ARG A 20 -0.52 -6.83 14.03
C ARG A 20 -1.73 -7.07 13.12
N PRO A 21 -2.88 -6.39 13.30
CA PRO A 21 -4.02 -6.55 12.39
C PRO A 21 -3.71 -6.14 10.95
N THR A 22 -2.98 -5.03 10.75
CA THR A 22 -2.55 -4.59 9.42
C THR A 22 -1.68 -5.64 8.75
N LEU A 23 -0.67 -6.14 9.45
CA LEU A 23 0.25 -7.14 8.90
C LEU A 23 -0.50 -8.43 8.54
N VAL A 24 -1.41 -8.87 9.40
CA VAL A 24 -2.28 -10.03 9.12
C VAL A 24 -3.14 -9.79 7.88
N ALA A 25 -3.73 -8.60 7.73
CA ALA A 25 -4.55 -8.26 6.57
C ALA A 25 -3.74 -8.24 5.26
N ILE A 26 -2.53 -7.65 5.29
CA ILE A 26 -1.62 -7.63 4.12
C ILE A 26 -1.21 -9.05 3.74
N LEU A 27 -0.81 -9.87 4.73
CA LEU A 27 -0.42 -11.25 4.50
C LEU A 27 -1.60 -12.06 3.94
N ALA A 28 -2.78 -11.96 4.56
CA ALA A 28 -3.96 -12.66 4.10
C ALA A 28 -4.35 -12.26 2.67
N ALA A 29 -4.38 -10.96 2.37
CA ALA A 29 -4.71 -10.46 1.03
C ALA A 29 -3.69 -10.96 -0.01
N GLY A 30 -2.40 -10.87 0.27
CA GLY A 30 -1.35 -11.33 -0.63
C GLY A 30 -1.33 -12.84 -0.82
N THR A 31 -1.59 -13.62 0.24
CA THR A 31 -1.71 -15.08 0.13
C THR A 31 -2.94 -15.48 -0.68
N VAL A 32 -4.11 -14.89 -0.41
CA VAL A 32 -5.34 -15.15 -1.17
C VAL A 32 -5.14 -14.81 -2.65
N ALA A 33 -4.57 -13.64 -2.95
CA ALA A 33 -4.28 -13.24 -4.32
C ALA A 33 -3.24 -14.16 -4.98
N GLY A 34 -2.17 -14.55 -4.28
CA GLY A 34 -1.17 -15.47 -4.80
C GLY A 34 -1.71 -16.88 -5.06
N LEU A 35 -2.66 -17.36 -4.26
CA LEU A 35 -3.35 -18.63 -4.51
C LEU A 35 -4.30 -18.53 -5.69
N ALA A 36 -5.13 -17.49 -5.72
CA ALA A 36 -6.11 -17.25 -6.78
C ALA A 36 -5.46 -16.99 -8.15
N GLY A 37 -4.27 -16.38 -8.16
CA GLY A 37 -3.53 -16.02 -9.37
C GLY A 37 -4.31 -15.12 -10.34
N PRO A 38 -4.87 -13.98 -9.88
CA PRO A 38 -5.69 -13.12 -10.72
C PRO A 38 -4.85 -12.49 -11.85
N PHE A 39 -5.56 -11.93 -12.84
CA PHE A 39 -4.96 -11.28 -14.01
C PHE A 39 -4.02 -12.18 -14.83
N GLY A 40 -4.29 -13.49 -14.87
CA GLY A 40 -3.49 -14.46 -15.63
C GLY A 40 -2.13 -14.81 -15.00
N THR A 41 -1.84 -14.33 -13.78
CA THR A 41 -0.58 -14.66 -13.10
C THR A 41 -0.45 -16.16 -12.81
N VAL A 42 -1.57 -16.91 -12.79
CA VAL A 42 -1.58 -18.37 -12.65
C VAL A 42 -0.89 -19.10 -13.79
N ASP A 43 -1.01 -18.57 -15.01
CA ASP A 43 -0.50 -19.20 -16.24
C ASP A 43 0.98 -18.89 -16.47
N ILE A 44 1.48 -17.80 -15.86
CA ILE A 44 2.82 -17.27 -16.09
C ILE A 44 3.78 -17.62 -14.93
N LEU A 45 3.30 -17.54 -13.68
CA LEU A 45 4.13 -17.74 -12.49
C LEU A 45 3.78 -19.06 -11.77
N PRO A 46 4.79 -19.90 -11.46
CA PRO A 46 4.59 -21.00 -10.52
C PRO A 46 4.24 -20.47 -9.13
N LEU A 47 3.70 -21.35 -8.28
CA LEU A 47 3.07 -20.99 -7.01
C LEU A 47 3.95 -20.09 -6.13
N LEU A 48 5.21 -20.46 -5.89
CA LEU A 48 6.07 -19.75 -4.95
C LEU A 48 6.45 -18.33 -5.43
N PRO A 49 6.94 -18.11 -6.66
CA PRO A 49 7.11 -16.76 -7.21
C PRO A 49 5.82 -15.94 -7.23
N ARG A 50 4.68 -16.58 -7.51
CA ARG A 50 3.37 -15.92 -7.53
C ARG A 50 2.95 -15.40 -6.15
N LEU A 51 3.13 -16.22 -5.11
CA LEU A 51 2.92 -15.79 -3.72
C LEU A 51 3.83 -14.62 -3.34
N ALA A 52 5.12 -14.70 -3.67
CA ALA A 52 6.08 -13.63 -3.39
C ALA A 52 5.69 -12.31 -4.11
N TYR A 53 5.31 -12.40 -5.38
CA TYR A 53 4.83 -11.26 -6.17
C TYR A 53 3.60 -10.60 -5.53
N TRP A 54 2.56 -11.38 -5.20
CA TRP A 54 1.33 -10.82 -4.62
C TRP A 54 1.51 -10.27 -3.20
N LEU A 55 2.34 -10.91 -2.37
CA LEU A 55 2.71 -10.38 -1.06
C LEU A 55 3.44 -9.03 -1.19
N ALA A 56 4.39 -8.93 -2.13
CA ALA A 56 5.10 -7.68 -2.39
C ALA A 56 4.16 -6.58 -2.90
N VAL A 57 3.27 -6.89 -3.85
CA VAL A 57 2.28 -5.94 -4.38
C VAL A 57 1.36 -5.45 -3.26
N CYS A 58 0.81 -6.34 -2.43
CA CYS A 58 -0.06 -5.95 -1.31
C CYS A 58 0.68 -5.08 -0.28
N ALA A 59 1.93 -5.43 0.07
CA ALA A 59 2.71 -4.64 1.01
C ALA A 59 3.04 -3.24 0.44
N LEU A 60 3.53 -3.16 -0.79
CA LEU A 60 3.89 -1.90 -1.45
C LEU A 60 2.68 -0.97 -1.61
N THR A 61 1.57 -1.51 -2.11
CA THR A 61 0.33 -0.75 -2.30
C THR A 61 -0.23 -0.22 -0.97
N TYR A 62 -0.18 -1.03 0.09
CA TYR A 62 -0.58 -0.60 1.43
C TYR A 62 0.30 0.55 1.95
N VAL A 63 1.62 0.39 1.93
CA VAL A 63 2.54 1.41 2.45
C VAL A 63 2.39 2.71 1.69
N THR A 64 2.36 2.66 0.36
CA THR A 64 2.18 3.83 -0.49
C THR A 64 0.83 4.50 -0.23
N GLY A 65 -0.26 3.73 -0.17
CA GLY A 65 -1.59 4.25 0.14
C GLY A 65 -1.65 4.90 1.53
N ALA A 66 -1.14 4.22 2.56
CA ALA A 66 -1.12 4.72 3.92
C ALA A 66 -0.35 6.04 4.02
N VAL A 67 0.81 6.16 3.38
CA VAL A 67 1.60 7.41 3.40
C VAL A 67 0.87 8.52 2.66
N LEU A 68 0.49 8.30 1.40
CA LEU A 68 -0.07 9.35 0.56
C LEU A 68 -1.44 9.82 1.05
N VAL A 69 -2.31 8.88 1.43
CA VAL A 69 -3.64 9.23 1.93
C VAL A 69 -3.52 10.02 3.22
N ASN A 70 -2.70 9.59 4.19
CA ASN A 70 -2.57 10.31 5.45
C ASN A 70 -1.95 11.71 5.28
N LEU A 71 -0.97 11.86 4.37
CA LEU A 71 -0.38 13.16 4.08
C LEU A 71 -1.40 14.16 3.51
N VAL A 72 -2.20 13.74 2.53
CA VAL A 72 -3.20 14.61 1.90
C VAL A 72 -4.38 14.84 2.84
N LEU A 73 -4.85 13.79 3.52
CA LEU A 73 -5.93 13.86 4.50
C LEU A 73 -5.60 14.85 5.62
N ALA A 74 -4.40 14.78 6.21
CA ALA A 74 -3.96 15.69 7.25
C ALA A 74 -3.94 17.16 6.77
N ARG A 75 -3.45 17.41 5.55
CA ARG A 75 -3.41 18.76 4.97
C ARG A 75 -4.79 19.33 4.69
N LEU A 76 -5.70 18.53 4.15
CA LEU A 76 -7.04 19.00 3.79
C LEU A 76 -7.92 19.20 5.03
N THR A 77 -7.85 18.28 6.00
CA THR A 77 -8.57 18.44 7.28
C THR A 77 -8.06 19.64 8.08
N ALA A 78 -6.75 19.93 8.07
CA ALA A 78 -6.20 21.16 8.66
C ALA A 78 -6.70 22.44 7.96
N ARG A 79 -7.14 22.35 6.71
CA ARG A 79 -7.79 23.44 5.95
C ARG A 79 -9.32 23.48 6.13
N GLY A 80 -9.87 22.70 7.06
CA GLY A 80 -11.30 22.69 7.37
C GLY A 80 -12.16 21.80 6.47
N TRP A 81 -11.56 20.97 5.60
CA TRP A 81 -12.34 20.05 4.78
C TRP A 81 -13.00 18.97 5.66
N PRO A 82 -14.25 18.58 5.39
CA PRO A 82 -14.86 17.44 6.06
C PRO A 82 -14.08 16.18 5.74
N ARG A 83 -13.89 15.31 6.74
CA ARG A 83 -13.00 14.14 6.67
C ARG A 83 -13.28 13.24 5.46
N LEU A 84 -14.56 13.04 5.11
CA LEU A 84 -14.93 12.22 3.95
C LEU A 84 -14.48 12.85 2.63
N ALA A 85 -14.73 14.14 2.42
CA ALA A 85 -14.29 14.85 1.22
C ALA A 85 -12.75 14.87 1.11
N ALA A 86 -12.06 15.09 2.22
CA ALA A 86 -10.61 15.04 2.28
C ALA A 86 -10.06 13.63 1.95
N ALA A 87 -10.72 12.57 2.42
CA ALA A 87 -10.33 11.19 2.11
C ALA A 87 -10.55 10.84 0.63
N LEU A 88 -11.68 11.24 0.05
CA LEU A 88 -11.95 11.06 -1.38
C LEU A 88 -10.94 11.81 -2.24
N ALA A 89 -10.64 13.06 -1.89
CA ALA A 89 -9.62 13.86 -2.57
C ALA A 89 -8.21 13.24 -2.42
N ALA A 90 -7.89 12.66 -1.27
CA ALA A 90 -6.62 11.99 -1.02
C ALA A 90 -6.47 10.67 -1.80
N ALA A 91 -7.57 9.98 -2.08
CA ALA A 91 -7.58 8.72 -2.83
C ALA A 91 -7.13 8.90 -4.28
N VAL A 92 -7.40 10.05 -4.91
CA VAL A 92 -7.03 10.32 -6.32
C VAL A 92 -5.52 10.26 -6.55
N PRO A 93 -4.67 11.08 -5.90
CA PRO A 93 -3.23 11.01 -6.09
C PRO A 93 -2.64 9.69 -5.59
N ALA A 94 -3.18 9.12 -4.50
CA ALA A 94 -2.72 7.83 -4.01
C ALA A 94 -2.96 6.71 -5.03
N GLY A 95 -4.15 6.67 -5.64
CA GLY A 95 -4.51 5.71 -6.69
C GLY A 95 -3.61 5.83 -7.92
N LEU A 96 -3.31 7.05 -8.37
CA LEU A 96 -2.40 7.27 -9.51
C LEU A 96 -0.99 6.74 -9.23
N VAL A 97 -0.44 7.03 -8.05
CA VAL A 97 0.90 6.54 -7.68
C VAL A 97 0.90 5.02 -7.51
N ILE A 98 -0.14 4.45 -6.91
CA ILE A 98 -0.29 3.00 -6.76
C ILE A 98 -0.37 2.32 -8.13
N ALA A 99 -1.17 2.87 -9.07
CA ALA A 99 -1.29 2.34 -10.41
C ALA A 99 0.06 2.37 -11.15
N ALA A 100 0.80 3.48 -11.07
CA ALA A 100 2.14 3.57 -11.64
C ALA A 100 3.09 2.55 -11.00
N LEU A 101 3.06 2.40 -9.67
CA LEU A 101 3.90 1.45 -8.94
C LEU A 101 3.62 0.01 -9.38
N VAL A 102 2.36 -0.40 -9.43
CA VAL A 102 1.97 -1.76 -9.86
C VAL A 102 2.37 -1.99 -11.31
N SER A 103 2.17 -1.01 -12.20
CA SER A 103 2.62 -1.09 -13.59
C SER A 103 4.14 -1.27 -13.70
N LEU A 104 4.94 -0.54 -12.90
CA LEU A 104 6.40 -0.70 -12.88
C LEU A 104 6.83 -2.06 -12.37
N VAL A 105 6.19 -2.57 -11.31
CA VAL A 105 6.45 -3.94 -10.80
C VAL A 105 6.09 -4.97 -11.87
N ASN A 106 4.98 -4.79 -12.58
CA ASN A 106 4.58 -5.68 -13.66
C ASN A 106 5.59 -5.69 -14.80
N LEU A 107 6.03 -4.52 -15.25
CA LEU A 107 7.05 -4.40 -16.31
C LEU A 107 8.40 -5.01 -15.91
N ALA A 108 8.74 -4.99 -14.61
CA ALA A 108 9.97 -5.59 -14.11
C ALA A 108 9.91 -7.12 -14.01
N VAL A 109 8.72 -7.69 -13.83
CA VAL A 109 8.52 -9.13 -13.60
C VAL A 109 8.08 -9.86 -14.87
N PHE A 110 7.24 -9.22 -15.68
CA PHE A 110 6.64 -9.81 -16.87
C PHE A 110 7.24 -9.17 -18.13
N PRO A 111 7.49 -9.98 -19.18
CA PRO A 111 7.88 -9.44 -20.47
C PRO A 111 6.77 -8.54 -21.04
N PRO A 112 7.11 -7.50 -21.81
CA PRO A 112 6.12 -6.69 -22.51
C PRO A 112 5.31 -7.57 -23.49
N PRO A 113 4.04 -7.19 -23.75
CA PRO A 113 3.19 -7.92 -24.69
C PRO A 113 3.75 -7.92 -26.12
#